data_AF-A0A9P7AU51-F1
#
_entry.id   AF-A0A9P7AU51-F1
#
_cell.length_a   1.000
_cell.length_b   1.000
_cell.length_c   1.000
_cell.angle_alpha   90.00
_cell.angle_beta   90.00
_cell.angle_gamma   90.00
#
_symmetry.space_group_name_H-M   'P 1'
#
loop_
_entity.id
_entity.type
_entity.pdbx_description
1 polymer ?
#
loop_
_entity_poly.entity_id
_entity_poly.type
_entity_poly.pdbx_seq_one_letter_code
_entity_poly.pdbx_strand_id
1 'polypeptide(L)'
;MAANSYVNATQESVKAAHVNMMTDTIIASLPPKHSDPSFEACSASMRRRNARPLLLYRCLMGCGQGFDALRALTDVIGQISKLMWSSEAMIAWGSTLYEALANTLTGFIDQVGPSSWNSSKWADGKEFREALAKIDGDVLQAVTAIQKELSSSAGGRSLSHDEMLLLSSLRGIISVCESQARIRGLDVQFQRGQARVEIMLWKNTFFPRSLTPAFVSSSGDLEMFRLGRSLVPRLFMGLWQFSSPAWGSASRSQIHDGFRKHVDAGFSAYDMADHYADAEMTFGEFRSQQSDANRIYCATKWCIFEPVIVSEDLVESSITERLRFLHAQSIELLQFHWQDYSNTQYVKAAKLIRADARVMNLGLCNFDTQHMDEIIENGVQVASNQVQFSLIDLRPEFKMAESCRKNKVKLLTYGSLASLRFRAVSEPRY
;
A
#
# COMPACT_ATOMS: atom_id res chain seq x y z
N MET A 1 2.73 -25.03 62.65
CA MET A 1 1.30 -25.39 62.57
C MET A 1 0.66 -24.44 61.57
N ALA A 2 0.06 -24.99 60.51
CA ALA A 2 -0.98 -24.41 59.66
C ALA A 2 -0.66 -23.10 58.90
N ALA A 3 -1.16 -22.83 57.70
CA ALA A 3 -1.84 -23.61 56.66
C ALA A 3 -2.07 -22.65 55.47
N ASN A 4 -1.98 -23.20 54.25
CA ASN A 4 -2.80 -22.93 53.07
C ASN A 4 -3.36 -21.52 52.80
N SER A 5 -2.75 -20.85 51.83
CA SER A 5 -3.41 -20.31 50.61
C SER A 5 -2.23 -19.90 49.71
N TYR A 6 -2.03 -20.48 48.52
CA TYR A 6 -2.74 -20.19 47.29
C TYR A 6 -2.50 -21.33 46.31
N VAL A 7 -3.58 -22.01 45.93
CA VAL A 7 -3.65 -22.88 44.75
C VAL A 7 -4.63 -22.22 43.79
N ASN A 8 -4.29 -22.24 42.50
CA ASN A 8 -5.04 -21.83 41.30
C ASN A 8 -4.87 -20.39 40.80
N ALA A 9 -3.92 -20.23 39.86
CA ALA A 9 -4.11 -19.41 38.67
C ALA A 9 -3.37 -20.08 37.49
N THR A 10 -4.13 -20.97 36.86
CA THR A 10 -4.11 -21.42 35.45
C THR A 10 -2.96 -20.99 34.52
N GLN A 11 -2.37 -22.02 33.90
CA GLN A 11 -1.69 -21.99 32.59
C GLN A 11 -2.43 -21.11 31.57
N GLU A 12 -1.89 -19.94 31.26
CA GLU A 12 -2.20 -19.26 30.00
C GLU A 12 -1.32 -19.82 28.88
N SER A 13 -1.95 -20.44 27.89
CA SER A 13 -1.33 -20.87 26.65
C SER A 13 -0.73 -19.65 25.93
N VAL A 14 0.59 -19.67 25.73
CA VAL A 14 1.27 -18.75 24.82
C VAL A 14 0.70 -18.97 23.41
N LYS A 15 -0.22 -18.11 22.96
CA LYS A 15 -0.63 -18.06 21.56
C LYS A 15 0.58 -17.64 20.74
N ALA A 16 1.13 -18.56 19.96
CA ALA A 16 2.20 -18.28 19.02
C ALA A 16 1.73 -17.18 18.05
N ALA A 17 2.28 -15.98 18.20
CA ALA A 17 2.09 -14.89 17.26
C ALA A 17 2.72 -15.31 15.92
N HIS A 18 1.88 -15.52 14.92
CA HIS A 18 2.27 -15.84 13.56
C HIS A 18 2.97 -14.61 12.98
N VAL A 19 4.31 -14.60 12.95
CA VAL A 19 5.09 -13.56 12.28
C VAL A 19 4.92 -13.77 10.77
N ASN A 20 4.02 -13.01 10.17
CA ASN A 20 3.78 -12.94 8.74
C ASN A 20 4.32 -11.59 8.24
N MET A 21 4.87 -11.53 7.04
CA MET A 21 5.26 -10.26 6.40
C MET A 21 4.05 -9.29 6.30
N MET A 22 2.83 -9.84 6.30
CA MET A 22 1.59 -9.08 6.48
C MET A 22 1.49 -8.41 7.86
N THR A 23 1.98 -9.03 8.94
CA THR A 23 1.96 -8.45 10.29
C THR A 23 2.88 -7.24 10.41
N ASP A 24 4.05 -7.24 9.76
CA ASP A 24 4.95 -6.06 9.73
C ASP A 24 4.37 -4.91 8.89
N THR A 25 3.61 -5.25 7.85
CA THR A 25 2.84 -4.29 7.05
C THR A 25 1.64 -3.74 7.83
N ILE A 26 1.02 -4.60 8.63
CA ILE A 26 -0.06 -4.26 9.58
C ILE A 26 0.51 -3.39 10.71
N ILE A 27 1.70 -3.63 11.27
CA ILE A 27 2.29 -2.76 12.31
C ILE A 27 2.54 -1.33 11.78
N ALA A 28 2.92 -1.18 10.50
CA ALA A 28 3.04 0.13 9.86
C ALA A 28 1.68 0.79 9.53
N SER A 29 0.58 0.02 9.56
CA SER A 29 -0.75 0.40 9.08
C SER A 29 -1.87 0.30 10.12
N LEU A 30 -1.60 -0.24 11.31
CA LEU A 30 -2.52 -0.31 12.43
C LEU A 30 -2.66 1.09 13.01
N PRO A 31 -3.87 1.52 13.38
CA PRO A 31 -3.97 2.64 14.30
C PRO A 31 -3.17 2.25 15.55
N PRO A 32 -2.32 3.15 16.09
CA PRO A 32 -1.85 2.95 17.44
C PRO A 32 -3.08 2.78 18.32
N LYS A 33 -2.97 1.98 19.38
CA LYS A 33 -4.03 1.91 20.39
C LYS A 33 -4.35 3.36 20.80
N HIS A 34 -5.49 3.87 20.34
CA HIS A 34 -6.03 5.12 20.85
C HIS A 34 -6.10 4.93 22.36
N SER A 35 -5.40 5.78 23.13
CA SER A 35 -5.14 5.70 24.58
C SER A 35 -3.81 5.09 25.07
N ASP A 36 -2.68 5.25 24.37
CA ASP A 36 -1.38 5.21 25.07
C ASP A 36 -0.98 6.63 25.53
N PRO A 37 -1.06 6.96 26.84
CA PRO A 37 -0.72 8.28 27.37
C PRO A 37 0.73 8.69 27.08
N SER A 38 1.64 7.72 26.84
CA SER A 38 3.04 7.98 26.54
C SER A 38 3.24 8.61 25.15
N PHE A 39 2.40 8.24 24.18
CA PHE A 39 2.45 8.77 22.81
C PHE A 39 1.83 10.15 22.70
N GLU A 40 0.73 10.43 23.41
CA GLU A 40 0.15 11.78 23.52
C GLU A 40 1.11 12.74 24.23
N ALA A 41 1.76 12.29 25.31
CA ALA A 41 2.79 13.06 25.99
C ALA A 41 4.01 13.35 25.08
N CYS A 42 4.40 12.40 24.24
CA CYS A 42 5.47 12.57 23.24
C CYS A 42 5.10 13.61 22.18
N SER A 43 3.90 13.51 21.58
CA SER A 43 3.37 14.48 20.61
C SER A 43 3.27 15.89 21.23
N ALA A 44 2.71 16.02 22.43
CA ALA A 44 2.62 17.29 23.14
C ALA A 44 3.99 17.88 23.48
N SER A 45 4.96 17.05 23.87
CA SER A 45 6.35 17.45 24.11
C SER A 45 7.05 17.93 22.82
N MET A 46 6.82 17.25 21.70
CA MET A 46 7.35 17.66 20.39
C MET A 46 6.78 19.00 19.92
N ARG A 47 5.47 19.23 20.07
CA ARG A 47 4.82 20.52 19.78
C ARG A 47 5.42 21.66 20.62
N ARG A 48 5.73 21.41 21.89
CA ARG A 48 6.35 22.41 22.79
C ARG A 48 7.82 22.68 22.48
N ARG A 49 8.54 21.75 21.85
CA ARG A 49 9.98 21.83 21.62
C ARG A 49 10.37 22.35 20.23
N ASN A 50 9.44 22.92 19.45
CA ASN A 50 9.66 23.24 18.03
C ASN A 50 10.31 22.05 17.29
N ALA A 51 9.77 20.85 17.51
CA ALA A 51 10.30 19.66 16.86
C ALA A 51 10.27 19.82 15.34
N ARG A 52 11.33 19.32 14.71
CA ARG A 52 11.56 19.24 13.27
C ARG A 52 10.26 18.89 12.50
N PRO A 53 9.71 19.75 11.60
CA PRO A 53 8.42 19.49 10.95
C PRO A 53 8.25 18.09 10.33
N LEU A 54 9.34 17.53 9.77
CA LEU A 54 9.37 16.16 9.22
C LEU A 54 9.23 15.05 10.28
N LEU A 55 9.81 15.24 11.47
CA LEU A 55 9.61 14.33 12.60
C LEU A 55 8.23 14.50 13.23
N LEU A 56 7.72 15.74 13.24
CA LEU A 56 6.43 16.04 13.85
C LEU A 56 5.29 15.30 13.15
N TYR A 57 5.10 15.47 11.83
CA TYR A 57 3.99 14.77 11.17
C TYR A 57 4.16 13.26 11.17
N ARG A 58 5.38 12.72 11.07
CA ARG A 58 5.60 11.26 11.16
C ARG A 58 5.31 10.72 12.56
N CYS A 59 5.62 11.49 13.60
CA CYS A 59 5.23 11.16 14.96
C CYS A 59 3.70 11.22 15.10
N LEU A 60 3.05 12.27 14.61
CA LEU A 60 1.59 12.41 14.60
C LEU A 60 0.91 11.24 13.89
N MET A 61 1.45 10.80 12.75
CA MET A 61 1.02 9.61 12.02
C MET A 61 1.13 8.33 12.87
N GLY A 62 2.30 8.11 13.49
CA GLY A 62 2.51 6.98 14.40
C GLY A 62 1.66 7.04 15.68
N CYS A 63 1.11 8.22 16.02
CA CYS A 63 0.16 8.43 17.12
C CYS A 63 -1.31 8.39 16.68
N GLY A 64 -1.61 8.07 15.42
CA GLY A 64 -2.99 7.99 14.93
C GLY A 64 -3.67 9.35 14.78
N GLN A 65 -2.90 10.44 14.78
CA GLN A 65 -3.38 11.81 14.65
C GLN A 65 -3.34 12.23 13.17
N GLY A 66 -4.13 11.56 12.33
CA GLY A 66 -4.09 11.70 10.87
C GLY A 66 -4.33 13.14 10.40
N PHE A 67 -5.35 13.83 10.93
CA PHE A 67 -5.64 15.22 10.58
C PHE A 67 -4.55 16.21 11.01
N ASP A 68 -3.94 16.02 12.18
CA ASP A 68 -2.86 16.88 12.64
C ASP A 68 -1.60 16.67 11.78
N ALA A 69 -1.30 15.43 11.40
CA ALA A 69 -0.24 15.14 10.45
C ALA A 69 -0.49 15.80 9.09
N LEU A 70 -1.72 15.73 8.59
CA LEU A 70 -2.13 16.36 7.34
C LEU A 70 -1.99 17.89 7.39
N ARG A 71 -2.32 18.53 8.52
CA ARG A 71 -2.11 19.97 8.73
C ARG A 71 -0.64 20.34 8.62
N ALA A 72 0.23 19.62 9.33
CA ALA A 72 1.67 19.84 9.25
C ALA A 72 2.24 19.62 7.83
N LEU A 73 1.76 18.59 7.12
CA LEU A 73 2.12 18.36 5.72
C LEU A 73 1.65 19.48 4.79
N THR A 74 0.44 20.02 5.02
CA THR A 74 -0.11 21.15 4.25
C THR A 74 0.78 22.38 4.38
N ASP A 75 1.26 22.68 5.59
CA ASP A 75 2.19 23.79 5.82
C ASP A 75 3.54 23.58 5.14
N VAL A 76 4.09 22.36 5.21
CA VAL A 76 5.34 21.97 4.53
C VAL A 76 5.22 22.16 3.02
N ILE A 77 4.18 21.59 2.41
CA ILE A 77 3.96 21.66 0.96
C ILE A 77 3.67 23.11 0.53
N GLY A 78 2.95 23.88 1.34
CA GLY A 78 2.72 25.31 1.10
C GLY A 78 4.02 26.13 1.07
N GLN A 79 4.96 25.83 1.97
CA GLN A 79 6.28 26.46 1.98
C GLN A 79 7.11 26.04 0.77
N ILE A 80 7.17 24.74 0.46
CA ILE A 80 7.83 24.21 -0.74
C ILE A 80 7.29 24.89 -2.00
N SER A 81 5.97 25.00 -2.13
CA SER A 81 5.30 25.68 -3.24
C SER A 81 5.76 27.13 -3.37
N LYS A 82 5.73 27.91 -2.27
CA LYS A 82 6.19 29.32 -2.29
C LYS A 82 7.66 29.44 -2.69
N LEU A 83 8.52 28.55 -2.19
CA LEU A 83 9.94 28.55 -2.48
C LEU A 83 10.22 28.20 -3.94
N MET A 84 9.62 27.11 -4.43
CA MET A 84 9.77 26.65 -5.82
C MET A 84 9.37 27.72 -6.84
N TRP A 85 8.42 28.58 -6.49
CA TRP A 85 7.83 29.54 -7.40
C TRP A 85 8.14 31.01 -7.05
N SER A 86 9.14 31.26 -6.20
CA SER A 86 9.60 32.63 -5.92
C SER A 86 10.31 33.25 -7.12
N SER A 87 10.32 34.58 -7.20
CA SER A 87 10.98 35.33 -8.28
C SER A 87 12.49 35.09 -8.37
N GLU A 88 13.14 34.72 -7.26
CA GLU A 88 14.58 34.39 -7.21
C GLU A 88 14.86 33.00 -7.78
N ALA A 89 14.00 32.01 -7.47
CA ALA A 89 14.04 30.70 -8.11
C ALA A 89 13.76 30.81 -9.62
N MET A 90 12.92 31.75 -10.04
CA MET A 90 12.61 32.01 -11.46
C MET A 90 13.77 32.59 -12.28
N ILE A 91 14.79 33.19 -11.65
CA ILE A 91 15.97 33.78 -12.32
C ILE A 91 17.07 32.73 -12.53
N ALA A 92 17.15 31.71 -11.67
CA ALA A 92 18.11 30.61 -11.76
C ALA A 92 17.68 29.56 -12.81
N TRP A 93 17.72 29.91 -14.10
CA TRP A 93 17.53 28.96 -15.19
C TRP A 93 18.82 28.14 -15.42
N GLY A 94 18.77 26.85 -15.12
CA GLY A 94 19.88 25.89 -15.26
C GLY A 94 19.93 24.88 -14.11
N SER A 95 20.97 24.06 -14.04
CA SER A 95 21.26 23.09 -12.95
C SER A 95 21.26 23.69 -11.53
N THR A 96 21.12 25.01 -11.42
CA THR A 96 21.19 25.83 -10.20
C THR A 96 19.83 26.10 -9.53
N LEU A 97 18.68 25.82 -10.18
CA LEU A 97 17.36 25.97 -9.54
C LEU A 97 17.22 25.05 -8.31
N TYR A 98 17.64 23.80 -8.49
CA TYR A 98 17.67 22.80 -7.43
C TYR A 98 18.69 23.16 -6.35
N GLU A 99 19.81 23.82 -6.69
CA GLU A 99 20.81 24.27 -5.72
C GLU A 99 20.33 25.48 -4.90
N ALA A 100 19.64 26.44 -5.51
CA ALA A 100 19.05 27.59 -4.82
C ALA A 100 17.89 27.15 -3.91
N LEU A 101 17.05 26.24 -4.41
CA LEU A 101 16.00 25.61 -3.61
C LEU A 101 16.58 24.72 -2.52
N ALA A 102 17.59 23.91 -2.80
CA ALA A 102 18.31 23.11 -1.82
C ALA A 102 18.83 24.04 -0.72
N ASN A 103 19.56 25.11 -1.06
CA ASN A 103 20.12 26.10 -0.13
C ASN A 103 19.06 26.76 0.77
N THR A 104 17.86 27.02 0.25
CA THR A 104 16.75 27.61 1.02
C THR A 104 16.00 26.56 1.86
N LEU A 105 15.91 25.33 1.34
CA LEU A 105 15.39 24.17 2.04
C LEU A 105 16.39 23.60 3.03
N THR A 106 17.68 23.94 2.99
CA THR A 106 18.73 23.57 3.96
C THR A 106 18.23 23.94 5.36
N GLY A 107 17.78 25.18 5.56
CA GLY A 107 17.17 25.59 6.84
C GLY A 107 15.95 24.77 7.28
N PHE A 108 15.31 24.04 6.36
CA PHE A 108 14.14 23.18 6.57
C PHE A 108 14.47 21.67 6.61
N ILE A 109 15.53 21.22 5.92
CA ILE A 109 15.95 19.85 5.57
C ILE A 109 17.26 19.46 6.29
N ASP A 110 17.80 20.27 7.20
CA ASP A 110 18.81 19.87 8.22
C ASP A 110 18.30 18.74 9.17
N GLN A 111 17.19 18.11 8.79
CA GLN A 111 16.23 17.37 9.59
C GLN A 111 15.93 15.95 9.06
N VAL A 112 16.76 15.41 8.14
CA VAL A 112 16.54 14.09 7.50
C VAL A 112 17.55 12.99 7.89
N GLY A 113 18.69 13.29 8.53
CA GLY A 113 19.63 12.25 9.04
C GLY A 113 21.07 12.75 9.18
N PRO A 114 21.97 12.03 9.90
CA PRO A 114 23.20 12.61 10.46
C PRO A 114 24.30 12.87 9.40
N SER A 115 24.97 14.03 9.58
CA SER A 115 26.34 14.39 9.16
C SER A 115 26.83 14.18 7.72
N SER A 116 25.98 13.83 6.75
CA SER A 116 26.39 13.56 5.35
C SER A 116 25.93 14.61 4.33
N TRP A 117 25.57 15.79 4.83
CA TRP A 117 24.97 16.88 4.11
C TRP A 117 26.03 17.73 3.40
N ASN A 118 25.99 17.76 2.07
CA ASN A 118 26.97 18.45 1.23
C ASN A 118 26.24 19.10 0.05
N SER A 119 26.31 20.43 -0.05
CA SER A 119 25.70 21.23 -1.11
C SER A 119 26.16 20.82 -2.51
N SER A 120 27.32 20.18 -2.65
CA SER A 120 27.82 19.67 -3.94
C SER A 120 27.11 18.40 -4.44
N LYS A 121 26.32 17.70 -3.59
CA LYS A 121 25.57 16.49 -4.00
C LYS A 121 24.25 16.80 -4.73
N TRP A 122 23.76 18.03 -4.66
CA TRP A 122 22.45 18.43 -5.17
C TRP A 122 22.49 19.01 -6.60
N ALA A 123 23.64 18.95 -7.26
CA ALA A 123 23.89 19.52 -8.59
C ALA A 123 23.03 18.92 -9.73
N ASP A 124 22.32 17.81 -9.52
CA ASP A 124 21.46 17.14 -10.52
C ASP A 124 19.94 17.13 -10.17
N GLY A 125 19.56 17.68 -9.01
CA GLY A 125 18.19 17.74 -8.53
C GLY A 125 17.53 16.39 -8.18
N LYS A 126 18.27 15.27 -8.19
CA LYS A 126 17.76 13.92 -7.90
C LYS A 126 17.32 13.79 -6.43
N GLU A 127 18.18 14.21 -5.50
CA GLU A 127 17.89 14.15 -4.07
C GLU A 127 16.65 14.99 -3.70
N PHE A 128 16.43 16.13 -4.35
CA PHE A 128 15.20 16.92 -4.16
C PHE A 128 13.95 16.19 -4.64
N ARG A 129 13.99 15.59 -5.84
CA ARG A 129 12.86 14.80 -6.38
C ARG A 129 12.52 13.62 -5.47
N GLU A 130 13.53 12.93 -4.94
CA GLU A 130 13.35 11.87 -3.95
C GLU A 130 12.69 12.38 -2.66
N ALA A 131 13.07 13.57 -2.18
CA ALA A 131 12.43 14.19 -1.03
C ALA A 131 10.95 14.55 -1.29
N LEU A 132 10.63 15.09 -2.45
CA LEU A 132 9.25 15.38 -2.84
C LEU A 132 8.41 14.11 -2.96
N ALA A 133 8.94 13.06 -3.58
CA ALA A 133 8.29 11.75 -3.67
C ALA A 133 8.03 11.14 -2.27
N LYS A 134 8.94 11.35 -1.32
CA LYS A 134 8.76 10.92 0.07
C LYS A 134 7.63 11.69 0.77
N ILE A 135 7.58 13.01 0.58
CA ILE A 135 6.49 13.86 1.12
C ILE A 135 5.15 13.46 0.50
N ASP A 136 5.11 13.15 -0.80
CA ASP A 136 3.91 12.60 -1.46
C ASP A 136 3.44 11.29 -0.82
N GLY A 137 4.37 10.37 -0.57
CA GLY A 137 4.08 9.12 0.16
C GLY A 137 3.61 9.35 1.60
N ASP A 138 4.09 10.40 2.28
CA ASP A 138 3.64 10.77 3.61
C ASP A 138 2.22 11.37 3.59
N VAL A 139 1.86 12.16 2.57
CA VAL A 139 0.47 12.62 2.34
C VAL A 139 -0.46 11.43 2.14
N LEU A 140 -0.07 10.49 1.28
CA LEU A 140 -0.85 9.28 1.01
C LEU A 140 -1.14 8.49 2.29
N GLN A 141 -0.12 8.28 3.13
CA GLN A 141 -0.30 7.61 4.41
C GLN A 141 -1.24 8.39 5.33
N ALA A 142 -1.08 9.71 5.43
CA ALA A 142 -1.95 10.55 6.26
C ALA A 142 -3.42 10.44 5.85
N VAL A 143 -3.71 10.56 4.56
CA VAL A 143 -5.08 10.43 4.06
C VAL A 143 -5.62 9.02 4.27
N THR A 144 -4.79 7.99 4.12
CA THR A 144 -5.18 6.59 4.39
C THR A 144 -5.51 6.35 5.86
N ALA A 145 -4.72 6.91 6.77
CA ALA A 145 -4.98 6.83 8.22
C ALA A 145 -6.30 7.53 8.58
N ILE A 146 -6.55 8.72 8.02
CA ILE A 146 -7.81 9.43 8.23
C ILE A 146 -9.00 8.62 7.71
N GLN A 147 -8.89 8.01 6.51
CA GLN A 147 -9.98 7.18 5.99
C GLN A 147 -10.33 6.02 6.93
N LYS A 148 -9.33 5.38 7.55
CA LYS A 148 -9.55 4.33 8.55
C LYS A 148 -10.23 4.87 9.80
N GLU A 149 -9.78 6.03 10.31
CA GLU A 149 -10.41 6.72 11.43
C GLU A 149 -11.90 7.00 11.16
N LEU A 150 -12.23 7.41 9.92
CA LEU A 150 -13.61 7.68 9.51
C LEU A 150 -14.46 6.43 9.30
N SER A 151 -13.87 5.25 9.08
CA SER A 151 -14.57 4.04 8.64
C SER A 151 -14.83 3.03 9.78
N SER A 152 -14.89 3.48 11.03
CA SER A 152 -14.96 2.61 12.22
C SER A 152 -16.06 1.54 12.17
N SER A 153 -15.82 0.42 12.85
CA SER A 153 -16.73 -0.73 12.98
C SER A 153 -18.07 -0.39 13.67
N ALA A 154 -18.18 0.75 14.34
CA ALA A 154 -19.40 1.26 14.97
C ALA A 154 -20.26 2.14 14.03
N GLY A 155 -19.90 2.21 12.74
CA GLY A 155 -20.50 3.10 11.76
C GLY A 155 -19.56 4.26 11.46
N GLY A 156 -19.24 4.44 10.18
CA GLY A 156 -18.33 5.50 9.77
C GLY A 156 -18.92 6.91 9.96
N ARG A 157 -18.06 7.91 10.21
CA ARG A 157 -18.46 9.32 10.27
C ARG A 157 -18.13 10.04 8.97
N SER A 158 -18.89 11.08 8.66
CA SER A 158 -18.54 12.00 7.57
C SER A 158 -17.51 13.03 8.04
N LEU A 159 -16.83 13.65 7.06
CA LEU A 159 -15.92 14.76 7.31
C LEU A 159 -16.67 15.95 7.91
N SER A 160 -16.07 16.62 8.90
CA SER A 160 -16.52 17.91 9.39
C SER A 160 -16.20 19.02 8.38
N HIS A 161 -16.78 20.21 8.59
CA HIS A 161 -16.49 21.37 7.73
C HIS A 161 -15.00 21.73 7.73
N ASP A 162 -14.37 21.78 8.91
CA ASP A 162 -12.95 22.13 9.05
C ASP A 162 -12.02 21.08 8.44
N GLU A 163 -12.40 19.80 8.54
CA GLU A 163 -11.67 18.69 7.91
C GLU A 163 -11.74 18.74 6.38
N MET A 164 -12.92 19.08 5.82
CA MET A 164 -13.08 19.32 4.39
C MET A 164 -12.26 20.55 3.92
N LEU A 165 -12.23 21.62 4.71
CA LEU A 165 -11.43 22.81 4.41
C LEU A 165 -9.93 22.48 4.39
N LEU A 166 -9.44 21.68 5.33
CA LEU A 166 -8.04 21.24 5.37
C LEU A 166 -7.66 20.44 4.12
N LEU A 167 -8.46 19.43 3.76
CA LEU A 167 -8.24 18.63 2.55
C LEU A 167 -8.32 19.50 1.28
N SER A 168 -9.27 20.44 1.23
CA SER A 168 -9.42 21.36 0.09
C SER A 168 -8.24 22.33 -0.03
N SER A 169 -7.70 22.81 1.09
CA SER A 169 -6.51 23.66 1.14
C SER A 169 -5.29 22.92 0.60
N LEU A 170 -5.03 21.69 1.08
CA LEU A 170 -3.96 20.84 0.58
C LEU A 170 -4.09 20.58 -0.92
N ARG A 171 -5.29 20.20 -1.38
CA ARG A 171 -5.62 20.01 -2.80
C ARG A 171 -5.29 21.26 -3.62
N GLY A 172 -5.66 22.45 -3.12
CA GLY A 172 -5.38 23.71 -3.80
C GLY A 172 -3.89 23.98 -3.96
N ILE A 173 -3.10 23.78 -2.90
CA ILE A 173 -1.65 23.98 -2.93
C ILE A 173 -0.99 22.99 -3.91
N ILE A 174 -1.37 21.71 -3.85
CA ILE A 174 -0.84 20.70 -4.77
C ILE A 174 -1.21 21.05 -6.22
N SER A 175 -2.44 21.48 -6.48
CA SER A 175 -2.89 21.88 -7.84
C SER A 175 -2.06 23.03 -8.41
N VAL A 176 -1.63 23.98 -7.56
CA VAL A 176 -0.69 25.03 -7.97
C VAL A 176 0.66 24.43 -8.34
N CYS A 177 1.21 23.55 -7.50
CA CYS A 177 2.46 22.85 -7.81
C CYS A 177 2.38 22.08 -9.12
N GLU A 178 1.30 21.34 -9.37
CA GLU A 178 1.11 20.59 -10.61
C GLU A 178 1.05 21.50 -11.84
N SER A 179 0.25 22.56 -11.77
CA SER A 179 0.06 23.49 -12.89
C SER A 179 1.38 24.15 -13.27
N GLN A 180 2.14 24.58 -12.27
CA GLN A 180 3.45 25.20 -12.45
C GLN A 180 4.50 24.21 -13.00
N ALA A 181 4.47 22.94 -12.57
CA ALA A 181 5.33 21.90 -13.12
C ALA A 181 5.02 21.65 -14.61
N ARG A 182 3.73 21.53 -14.98
CA ARG A 182 3.29 21.33 -16.37
C ARG A 182 3.70 22.46 -17.30
N ILE A 183 3.49 23.72 -16.88
CA ILE A 183 3.89 24.91 -17.66
C ILE A 183 5.39 24.90 -17.97
N ARG A 184 6.20 24.34 -17.08
CA ARG A 184 7.67 24.28 -17.20
C ARG A 184 8.20 22.97 -17.77
N GLY A 185 7.32 22.03 -18.15
CA GLY A 185 7.74 20.71 -18.64
C GLY A 185 8.49 19.87 -17.59
N LEU A 186 8.25 20.11 -16.30
CA LEU A 186 8.83 19.35 -15.20
C LEU A 186 7.93 18.17 -14.82
N ASP A 187 8.53 17.14 -14.20
CA ASP A 187 7.78 16.03 -13.62
C ASP A 187 6.78 16.54 -12.58
N VAL A 188 5.53 16.09 -12.70
CA VAL A 188 4.44 16.56 -11.84
C VAL A 188 4.53 15.86 -10.49
N GLN A 189 4.61 16.66 -9.43
CA GLN A 189 4.84 16.18 -8.05
C GLN A 189 3.52 16.02 -7.30
N PHE A 190 3.53 15.21 -6.23
CA PHE A 190 2.40 15.03 -5.30
C PHE A 190 1.14 14.37 -5.88
N GLN A 191 1.25 13.70 -7.04
CA GLN A 191 0.09 13.17 -7.76
C GLN A 191 -0.62 12.05 -6.99
N ARG A 192 0.15 11.22 -6.28
CA ARG A 192 -0.38 10.06 -5.56
C ARG A 192 -1.21 10.51 -4.35
N GLY A 193 -0.64 11.42 -3.56
CA GLY A 193 -1.31 12.07 -2.44
C GLY A 193 -2.53 12.87 -2.89
N GLN A 194 -2.42 13.65 -3.97
CA GLN A 194 -3.55 14.40 -4.52
C GLN A 194 -4.70 13.48 -4.92
N ALA A 195 -4.43 12.40 -5.66
CA ALA A 195 -5.47 11.46 -6.07
C ALA A 195 -6.22 10.89 -4.84
N ARG A 196 -5.50 10.62 -3.75
CA ARG A 196 -6.12 10.15 -2.50
C ARG A 196 -6.97 11.23 -1.81
N VAL A 197 -6.49 12.48 -1.79
CA VAL A 197 -7.26 13.63 -1.27
C VAL A 197 -8.55 13.83 -2.07
N GLU A 198 -8.49 13.72 -3.40
CA GLU A 198 -9.66 13.85 -4.29
C GLU A 198 -10.71 12.76 -4.02
N ILE A 199 -10.30 11.50 -3.83
CA ILE A 199 -11.21 10.41 -3.46
C ILE A 199 -11.91 10.70 -2.13
N MET A 200 -11.19 11.26 -1.19
CA MET A 200 -11.70 11.53 0.15
C MET A 200 -12.69 12.71 0.17
N LEU A 201 -12.39 13.77 -0.58
CA LEU A 201 -13.29 14.93 -0.75
C LEU A 201 -14.52 14.55 -1.57
N TRP A 202 -14.33 13.78 -2.63
CA TRP A 202 -15.36 13.43 -3.59
C TRP A 202 -15.45 11.91 -3.70
N LYS A 203 -16.31 11.33 -2.85
CA LYS A 203 -16.56 9.86 -2.82
C LYS A 203 -16.89 9.26 -4.19
N ASN A 204 -17.37 10.10 -5.13
CA ASN A 204 -17.71 9.77 -6.52
C ASN A 204 -16.74 10.41 -7.54
N THR A 205 -15.44 10.48 -7.24
CA THR A 205 -14.43 10.91 -8.20
C THR A 205 -14.62 10.11 -9.49
N PHE A 206 -14.97 10.82 -10.57
CA PHE A 206 -15.25 10.21 -11.85
C PHE A 206 -13.93 9.84 -12.52
N PHE A 207 -13.57 8.56 -12.50
CA PHE A 207 -12.43 8.07 -13.26
C PHE A 207 -12.82 8.03 -14.74
N PRO A 208 -12.14 8.77 -15.63
CA PRO A 208 -12.50 8.83 -17.04
C PRO A 208 -12.50 7.43 -17.67
N ARG A 209 -13.57 7.14 -18.43
CA ARG A 209 -13.82 5.84 -19.04
C ARG A 209 -12.82 5.53 -20.16
N SER A 210 -11.77 4.80 -19.81
CA SER A 210 -11.23 3.72 -20.64
C SER A 210 -11.24 2.47 -19.78
N LEU A 211 -12.37 1.76 -19.77
CA LEU A 211 -12.50 0.52 -19.03
C LEU A 211 -11.57 -0.51 -19.67
N THR A 212 -10.56 -0.96 -18.92
CA THR A 212 -9.58 -1.91 -19.43
C THR A 212 -10.25 -3.27 -19.67
N PRO A 213 -10.11 -3.87 -20.88
CA PRO A 213 -10.64 -5.19 -21.14
C PRO A 213 -9.91 -6.25 -20.30
N ALA A 214 -10.58 -7.37 -20.07
CA ALA A 214 -10.00 -8.51 -19.35
C ALA A 214 -8.71 -9.01 -20.03
N PHE A 215 -7.81 -9.57 -19.21
CA PHE A 215 -6.59 -10.19 -19.69
C PHE A 215 -6.84 -11.24 -20.80
N VAL A 216 -6.09 -11.11 -21.89
CA VAL A 216 -6.01 -12.06 -23.00
C VAL A 216 -4.68 -12.79 -22.92
N SER A 217 -4.76 -14.11 -22.76
CA SER A 217 -3.57 -14.96 -22.70
C SER A 217 -2.77 -14.84 -23.99
N SER A 218 -1.47 -14.62 -23.86
CA SER A 218 -0.51 -14.68 -24.96
C SER A 218 0.73 -15.45 -24.49
N SER A 219 1.29 -16.28 -25.37
CA SER A 219 2.59 -16.91 -25.11
C SER A 219 3.67 -15.84 -25.15
N GLY A 220 4.53 -15.81 -24.12
CA GLY A 220 5.74 -15.01 -24.08
C GLY A 220 6.98 -15.90 -23.98
N ASP A 221 8.16 -15.28 -23.95
CA ASP A 221 9.45 -15.98 -23.83
C ASP A 221 9.68 -16.56 -22.42
N LEU A 222 8.96 -16.07 -21.41
CA LEU A 222 9.03 -16.55 -20.04
C LEU A 222 8.22 -17.85 -19.85
N GLU A 223 8.64 -18.66 -18.87
CA GLU A 223 7.88 -19.85 -18.48
C GLU A 223 6.48 -19.44 -18.01
N MET A 224 5.47 -20.05 -18.62
CA MET A 224 4.06 -19.77 -18.36
C MET A 224 3.42 -20.93 -17.57
N PHE A 225 2.40 -20.63 -16.77
CA PHE A 225 1.57 -21.65 -16.12
C PHE A 225 0.09 -21.28 -16.14
N ARG A 226 -0.76 -22.31 -16.03
CA ARG A 226 -2.21 -22.14 -15.97
C ARG A 226 -2.65 -21.82 -14.54
N LEU A 227 -3.28 -20.66 -14.37
CA LEU A 227 -3.90 -20.19 -13.13
C LEU A 227 -5.39 -19.98 -13.37
N GLY A 228 -6.20 -20.93 -12.90
CA GLY A 228 -7.62 -20.99 -13.23
C GLY A 228 -7.85 -20.99 -14.75
N ARG A 229 -8.53 -19.96 -15.26
CA ARG A 229 -8.82 -19.81 -16.70
C ARG A 229 -7.69 -19.18 -17.51
N SER A 230 -6.67 -18.62 -16.86
CA SER A 230 -5.65 -17.78 -17.50
C SER A 230 -4.32 -18.51 -17.65
N LEU A 231 -3.56 -18.17 -18.71
CA LEU A 231 -2.15 -18.55 -18.86
C LEU A 231 -1.29 -17.33 -18.53
N VAL A 232 -0.47 -17.43 -17.49
CA VAL A 232 0.29 -16.29 -16.91
C VAL A 232 1.76 -16.65 -16.71
N PRO A 233 2.68 -15.68 -16.69
CA PRO A 233 4.08 -15.95 -16.36
C PRO A 233 4.21 -16.50 -14.94
N ARG A 234 5.21 -17.35 -14.71
CA ARG A 234 5.45 -17.97 -13.38
C ARG A 234 5.88 -16.99 -12.31
N LEU A 235 6.35 -15.81 -12.70
CA LEU A 235 6.79 -14.75 -11.79
C LEU A 235 5.77 -13.62 -11.79
N PHE A 236 5.36 -13.22 -10.59
CA PHE A 236 4.49 -12.08 -10.35
C PHE A 236 5.31 -10.94 -9.74
N MET A 237 5.08 -9.74 -10.25
CA MET A 237 5.61 -8.50 -9.69
C MET A 237 4.75 -8.09 -8.50
N GLY A 238 5.25 -8.34 -7.29
CA GLY A 238 4.57 -7.92 -6.05
C GLY A 238 4.72 -6.41 -5.79
N LEU A 239 3.62 -5.74 -5.46
CA LEU A 239 3.54 -4.30 -5.18
C LEU A 239 3.44 -3.97 -3.68
N TRP A 240 3.85 -4.88 -2.81
CA TRP A 240 3.76 -4.72 -1.35
C TRP A 240 4.58 -3.54 -0.80
N GLN A 241 5.59 -3.05 -1.53
CA GLN A 241 6.38 -1.87 -1.18
C GLN A 241 5.53 -0.58 -1.14
N PHE A 242 4.37 -0.57 -1.80
CA PHE A 242 3.42 0.54 -1.72
C PHE A 242 2.82 0.72 -0.33
N SER A 243 2.85 -0.33 0.50
CA SER A 243 2.29 -0.29 1.84
C SER A 243 2.95 0.73 2.77
N SER A 244 4.20 1.12 2.51
CA SER A 244 4.88 2.15 3.30
C SER A 244 6.07 2.76 2.55
N PRO A 245 6.23 4.10 2.62
CA PRO A 245 7.45 4.80 2.22
C PRO A 245 8.75 4.31 2.87
N ALA A 246 8.67 3.53 3.95
CA ALA A 246 9.83 2.86 4.55
C ALA A 246 10.54 1.89 3.57
N TRP A 247 9.81 1.37 2.57
CA TRP A 247 10.35 0.50 1.52
C TRP A 247 10.95 1.26 0.33
N GLY A 248 10.83 2.59 0.33
CA GLY A 248 11.23 3.46 -0.77
C GLY A 248 10.10 4.42 -1.16
N SER A 249 10.44 5.46 -1.91
CA SER A 249 9.48 6.40 -2.45
C SER A 249 9.88 6.80 -3.86
N ALA A 250 8.90 6.94 -4.73
CA ALA A 250 9.08 7.32 -6.12
C ALA A 250 7.87 8.15 -6.57
N SER A 251 8.09 9.06 -7.51
CA SER A 251 6.99 9.79 -8.15
C SER A 251 6.16 8.82 -9.00
N ARG A 252 4.92 9.21 -9.33
CA ARG A 252 4.04 8.37 -10.15
C ARG A 252 4.66 8.02 -11.50
N SER A 253 5.30 8.98 -12.16
CA SER A 253 5.98 8.77 -13.45
C SER A 253 7.10 7.73 -13.33
N GLN A 254 7.95 7.82 -12.30
CA GLN A 254 9.01 6.84 -12.05
C GLN A 254 8.46 5.43 -11.81
N ILE A 255 7.34 5.31 -11.11
CA ILE A 255 6.65 4.03 -10.88
C ILE A 255 6.11 3.47 -12.20
N HIS A 256 5.44 4.30 -13.00
CA HIS A 256 4.89 3.92 -14.31
C HIS A 256 6.00 3.49 -15.28
N ASP A 257 7.12 4.21 -15.32
CA ASP A 257 8.31 3.83 -16.08
C ASP A 257 8.86 2.47 -15.63
N GLY A 258 8.86 2.22 -14.33
CA GLY A 258 9.24 0.91 -13.77
C GLY A 258 8.29 -0.20 -14.23
N PHE A 259 6.98 0.04 -14.16
CA PHE A 259 5.98 -0.91 -14.66
C PHE A 259 6.15 -1.19 -16.15
N ARG A 260 6.38 -0.15 -16.96
CA ARG A 260 6.62 -0.29 -18.40
C ARG A 260 7.83 -1.16 -18.69
N LYS A 261 8.96 -0.90 -18.01
CA LYS A 261 10.19 -1.71 -18.11
C LYS A 261 9.95 -3.19 -17.78
N HIS A 262 9.18 -3.48 -16.74
CA HIS A 262 8.84 -4.87 -16.39
C HIS A 262 8.01 -5.53 -17.49
N VAL A 263 6.96 -4.86 -17.99
CA VAL A 263 6.10 -5.43 -19.03
C VAL A 263 6.88 -5.65 -20.33
N ASP A 264 7.75 -4.72 -20.72
CA ASP A 264 8.62 -4.84 -21.90
C ASP A 264 9.62 -6.00 -21.77
N ALA A 265 10.02 -6.35 -20.54
CA ALA A 265 10.82 -7.52 -20.23
C ALA A 265 10.01 -8.82 -20.03
N GLY A 266 8.69 -8.79 -20.28
CA GLY A 266 7.80 -9.95 -20.17
C GLY A 266 7.23 -10.22 -18.77
N PHE A 267 7.61 -9.44 -17.76
CA PHE A 267 7.05 -9.52 -16.40
C PHE A 267 5.70 -8.80 -16.33
N SER A 268 4.68 -9.41 -16.93
CA SER A 268 3.37 -8.80 -17.12
C SER A 268 2.29 -9.22 -16.11
N ALA A 269 2.62 -10.05 -15.12
CA ALA A 269 1.70 -10.39 -14.02
C ALA A 269 2.05 -9.63 -12.74
N TYR A 270 1.06 -8.96 -12.16
CA TYR A 270 1.22 -8.12 -10.98
C TYR A 270 0.38 -8.62 -9.82
N ASP A 271 0.93 -8.56 -8.60
CA ASP A 271 0.25 -8.88 -7.35
C ASP A 271 0.21 -7.64 -6.45
N MET A 272 -0.99 -7.26 -6.01
CA MET A 272 -1.23 -6.12 -5.11
C MET A 272 -2.29 -6.47 -4.07
N ALA A 273 -2.71 -5.51 -3.24
CA ALA A 273 -3.75 -5.69 -2.23
C ALA A 273 -4.45 -4.35 -1.92
N ASP A 274 -5.66 -4.44 -1.39
CA ASP A 274 -6.45 -3.29 -0.91
C ASP A 274 -5.76 -2.46 0.19
N HIS A 275 -4.93 -3.11 1.01
CA HIS A 275 -4.18 -2.45 2.09
C HIS A 275 -2.79 -1.97 1.66
N TYR A 276 -2.39 -2.14 0.38
CA TYR A 276 -1.13 -1.60 -0.16
C TYR A 276 -1.30 -0.15 -0.62
N ALA A 277 -1.74 0.71 0.29
CA ALA A 277 -1.97 2.14 0.07
C ALA A 277 -2.66 2.44 -1.28
N ASP A 278 -1.94 3.02 -2.26
CA ASP A 278 -2.45 3.37 -3.60
C ASP A 278 -2.02 2.40 -4.70
N ALA A 279 -1.60 1.18 -4.39
CA ALA A 279 -1.12 0.20 -5.37
C ALA A 279 -2.16 -0.08 -6.47
N GLU A 280 -3.41 -0.37 -6.09
CA GLU A 280 -4.49 -0.64 -7.06
C GLU A 280 -4.74 0.56 -7.97
N MET A 281 -4.77 1.77 -7.41
CA MET A 281 -5.00 3.01 -8.16
C MET A 281 -3.86 3.31 -9.11
N THR A 282 -2.61 3.27 -8.61
CA THR A 282 -1.42 3.56 -9.43
C THR A 282 -1.24 2.54 -10.56
N PHE A 283 -1.50 1.26 -10.28
CA PHE A 283 -1.49 0.21 -11.29
C PHE A 283 -2.63 0.35 -12.30
N GLY A 284 -3.85 0.65 -11.84
CA GLY A 284 -5.01 0.85 -12.70
C GLY A 284 -4.84 2.03 -13.66
N GLU A 285 -4.34 3.16 -13.16
CA GLU A 285 -3.96 4.32 -13.99
C GLU A 285 -2.94 3.94 -15.04
N PHE A 286 -1.83 3.29 -14.66
CA PHE A 286 -0.81 2.82 -15.60
C PHE A 286 -1.42 1.91 -16.67
N ARG A 287 -2.08 0.83 -16.25
CA ARG A 287 -2.59 -0.23 -17.14
C ARG A 287 -3.62 0.34 -18.12
N SER A 288 -4.53 1.19 -17.67
CA SER A 288 -5.58 1.78 -18.54
C SER A 288 -5.05 2.70 -19.64
N GLN A 289 -3.81 3.18 -19.51
CA GLN A 289 -3.14 4.03 -20.49
C GLN A 289 -2.28 3.23 -21.48
N GLN A 290 -2.15 1.91 -21.31
CA GLN A 290 -1.32 1.09 -22.18
C GLN A 290 -2.10 0.58 -23.40
N SER A 291 -1.46 0.56 -24.58
CA SER A 291 -2.03 -0.07 -25.77
C SER A 291 -2.12 -1.59 -25.66
N ASP A 292 -1.25 -2.21 -24.87
CA ASP A 292 -1.17 -3.65 -24.60
C ASP A 292 -1.77 -4.03 -23.24
N ALA A 293 -2.69 -3.22 -22.71
CA ALA A 293 -3.27 -3.40 -21.37
C ALA A 293 -3.87 -4.80 -21.13
N ASN A 294 -4.44 -5.41 -22.18
CA ASN A 294 -4.99 -6.77 -22.14
C ASN A 294 -3.91 -7.86 -21.97
N ARG A 295 -2.63 -7.56 -22.09
CA ARG A 295 -1.51 -8.49 -21.83
C ARG A 295 -0.95 -8.38 -20.41
N ILE A 296 -1.48 -7.45 -19.60
CA ILE A 296 -1.00 -7.16 -18.25
C ILE A 296 -2.00 -7.76 -17.24
N TYR A 297 -1.60 -8.85 -16.60
CA TYR A 297 -2.42 -9.62 -15.67
C TYR A 297 -2.44 -8.98 -14.27
N CYS A 298 -3.64 -8.84 -13.69
CA CYS A 298 -3.83 -8.24 -12.38
C CYS A 298 -4.33 -9.24 -11.34
N ALA A 299 -3.53 -9.47 -10.30
CA ALA A 299 -3.96 -10.08 -9.05
C ALA A 299 -4.04 -9.03 -7.95
N THR A 300 -5.17 -8.97 -7.24
CA THR A 300 -5.33 -8.13 -6.05
C THR A 300 -5.95 -8.93 -4.91
N LYS A 301 -5.97 -8.42 -3.68
CA LYS A 301 -6.54 -9.10 -2.50
C LYS A 301 -7.60 -8.30 -1.78
N TRP A 302 -8.68 -8.97 -1.35
CA TRP A 302 -9.63 -8.43 -0.37
C TRP A 302 -9.28 -9.00 0.99
N CYS A 303 -8.79 -8.13 1.88
CA CYS A 303 -8.27 -8.49 3.18
C CYS A 303 -9.19 -8.00 4.29
N ILE A 304 -9.77 -8.95 5.00
CA ILE A 304 -10.59 -8.66 6.18
C ILE A 304 -9.72 -8.86 7.42
N PHE A 305 -9.35 -7.74 8.03
CA PHE A 305 -8.58 -7.68 9.27
C PHE A 305 -9.46 -7.48 10.51
N GLU A 306 -10.57 -6.77 10.35
CA GLU A 306 -11.51 -6.44 11.42
C GLU A 306 -12.78 -7.30 11.35
N PRO A 307 -13.48 -7.50 12.47
CA PRO A 307 -14.77 -8.19 12.46
C PRO A 307 -15.79 -7.52 11.54
N VAL A 308 -16.41 -8.31 10.66
CA VAL A 308 -17.49 -7.85 9.76
C VAL A 308 -18.65 -8.85 9.74
N ILE A 309 -19.83 -8.35 9.37
CA ILE A 309 -20.97 -9.18 9.01
C ILE A 309 -20.96 -9.33 7.49
N VAL A 310 -20.80 -10.56 7.00
CA VAL A 310 -20.74 -10.84 5.57
C VAL A 310 -22.15 -10.79 4.97
N SER A 311 -22.37 -9.83 4.07
CA SER A 311 -23.57 -9.68 3.24
C SER A 311 -23.20 -9.64 1.75
N GLU A 312 -24.20 -9.78 0.87
CA GLU A 312 -24.04 -9.60 -0.57
C GLU A 312 -23.53 -8.18 -0.88
N ASP A 313 -24.19 -7.15 -0.31
CA ASP A 313 -23.80 -5.74 -0.47
C ASP A 313 -22.35 -5.46 -0.06
N LEU A 314 -21.87 -6.09 1.03
CA LEU A 314 -20.49 -5.90 1.48
C LEU A 314 -19.50 -6.46 0.45
N VAL A 315 -19.76 -7.66 -0.05
CA VAL A 315 -18.90 -8.31 -1.06
C VAL A 315 -18.96 -7.53 -2.37
N GLU A 316 -20.16 -7.15 -2.82
CA GLU A 316 -20.36 -6.39 -4.05
C GLU A 316 -19.68 -5.03 -4.00
N SER A 317 -19.85 -4.28 -2.90
CA SER A 317 -19.22 -2.97 -2.72
C SER A 317 -17.70 -3.07 -2.64
N SER A 318 -17.17 -4.09 -1.94
CA SER A 318 -15.73 -4.36 -1.88
C SER A 318 -15.16 -4.64 -3.28
N ILE A 319 -15.82 -5.50 -4.07
CA ILE A 319 -15.42 -5.78 -5.47
C ILE A 319 -15.49 -4.51 -6.33
N THR A 320 -16.56 -3.74 -6.19
CA THR A 320 -16.79 -2.49 -6.94
C THR A 320 -15.72 -1.44 -6.67
N GLU A 321 -15.30 -1.27 -5.41
CA GLU A 321 -14.25 -0.33 -5.04
C GLU A 321 -12.92 -0.66 -5.73
N ARG A 322 -12.57 -1.95 -5.80
CA ARG A 322 -11.31 -2.40 -6.40
C ARG A 322 -11.33 -2.24 -7.90
N LEU A 323 -12.45 -2.57 -8.55
CA LEU A 323 -12.65 -2.34 -9.99
C LEU A 323 -12.52 -0.86 -10.33
N ARG A 324 -13.04 0.03 -9.46
CA ARG A 324 -12.89 1.47 -9.59
C ARG A 324 -11.41 1.87 -9.57
N PHE A 325 -10.62 1.41 -8.60
CA PHE A 325 -9.19 1.76 -8.52
C PHE A 325 -8.36 1.10 -9.64
N LEU A 326 -8.69 -0.12 -10.05
CA LEU A 326 -8.00 -0.85 -11.11
C LEU A 326 -8.36 -0.39 -12.53
N HIS A 327 -9.33 0.53 -12.68
CA HIS A 327 -9.87 0.98 -13.96
C HIS A 327 -10.30 -0.20 -14.86
N ALA A 328 -11.02 -1.16 -14.29
CA ALA A 328 -11.30 -2.46 -14.89
C ALA A 328 -12.79 -2.85 -14.85
N GLN A 329 -13.20 -3.75 -15.74
CA GLN A 329 -14.55 -4.35 -15.72
C GLN A 329 -14.62 -5.66 -14.93
N SER A 330 -13.48 -6.33 -14.80
CA SER A 330 -13.33 -7.58 -14.07
C SER A 330 -11.97 -7.64 -13.39
N ILE A 331 -11.88 -8.41 -12.32
CA ILE A 331 -10.64 -8.74 -11.61
C ILE A 331 -10.19 -10.12 -12.09
N GLU A 332 -8.99 -10.22 -12.67
CA GLU A 332 -8.48 -11.49 -13.17
C GLU A 332 -8.22 -12.50 -12.04
N LEU A 333 -7.62 -12.07 -10.93
CA LEU A 333 -7.50 -12.86 -9.70
C LEU A 333 -7.82 -12.01 -8.48
N LEU A 334 -8.90 -12.35 -7.77
CA LEU A 334 -9.21 -11.80 -6.46
C LEU A 334 -8.79 -12.78 -5.37
N GLN A 335 -7.81 -12.41 -4.56
CA GLN A 335 -7.30 -13.23 -3.47
C GLN A 335 -7.98 -12.84 -2.16
N PHE A 336 -8.65 -13.79 -1.53
CA PHE A 336 -9.38 -13.55 -0.30
C PHE A 336 -8.52 -13.84 0.93
N HIS A 337 -8.43 -12.88 1.85
CA HIS A 337 -7.76 -13.04 3.14
C HIS A 337 -8.76 -12.82 4.27
N TRP A 338 -8.66 -13.66 5.30
CA TRP A 338 -9.51 -13.64 6.47
C TRP A 338 -8.68 -13.79 7.75
N GLN A 339 -8.79 -12.83 8.66
CA GLN A 339 -7.92 -12.77 9.84
C GLN A 339 -8.32 -13.72 10.97
N ASP A 340 -9.62 -13.95 11.18
CA ASP A 340 -10.13 -14.66 12.36
C ASP A 340 -10.95 -15.90 11.99
N TYR A 341 -10.29 -17.06 11.99
CA TYR A 341 -10.94 -18.34 11.68
C TYR A 341 -11.98 -18.80 12.72
N SER A 342 -12.07 -18.16 13.90
CA SER A 342 -13.17 -18.45 14.83
C SER A 342 -14.52 -17.95 14.28
N ASN A 343 -14.49 -16.96 13.39
CA ASN A 343 -15.65 -16.50 12.63
C ASN A 343 -15.75 -17.25 11.30
N THR A 344 -16.68 -18.21 11.21
CA THR A 344 -16.86 -19.12 10.07
C THR A 344 -17.49 -18.46 8.83
N GLN A 345 -17.79 -17.15 8.87
CA GLN A 345 -18.37 -16.44 7.73
C GLN A 345 -17.44 -16.39 6.50
N TYR A 346 -16.16 -16.75 6.63
CA TYR A 346 -15.23 -16.82 5.50
C TYR A 346 -15.71 -17.77 4.39
N VAL A 347 -16.43 -18.86 4.72
CA VAL A 347 -17.02 -19.77 3.71
C VAL A 347 -18.12 -19.06 2.94
N LYS A 348 -18.98 -18.31 3.64
CA LYS A 348 -20.04 -17.49 3.02
C LYS A 348 -19.43 -16.42 2.12
N ALA A 349 -18.41 -15.71 2.59
CA ALA A 349 -17.70 -14.70 1.81
C ALA A 349 -17.10 -15.30 0.53
N ALA A 350 -16.40 -16.44 0.63
CA ALA A 350 -15.82 -17.13 -0.52
C ALA A 350 -16.87 -17.55 -1.56
N LYS A 351 -18.05 -18.03 -1.12
CA LYS A 351 -19.19 -18.32 -2.02
C LYS A 351 -19.69 -17.08 -2.75
N LEU A 352 -19.88 -15.98 -2.04
CA LEU A 352 -20.35 -14.72 -2.61
C LEU A 352 -19.34 -14.12 -3.60
N ILE A 353 -18.04 -14.11 -3.25
CA ILE A 353 -16.98 -13.66 -4.15
C ILE A 353 -16.97 -14.50 -5.43
N ARG A 354 -17.09 -15.83 -5.29
CA ARG A 354 -17.10 -16.73 -6.44
C ARG A 354 -18.35 -16.54 -7.32
N ALA A 355 -19.48 -16.16 -6.75
CA ALA A 355 -20.72 -15.92 -7.48
C ALA A 355 -20.68 -14.63 -8.32
N ASP A 356 -19.85 -13.65 -7.94
CA ASP A 356 -19.73 -12.39 -8.68
C ASP A 356 -19.02 -12.61 -10.03
N ALA A 357 -19.74 -12.35 -11.12
CA ALA A 357 -19.23 -12.55 -12.48
C ALA A 357 -18.05 -11.63 -12.85
N ARG A 358 -17.84 -10.55 -12.09
CA ARG A 358 -16.72 -9.62 -12.28
C ARG A 358 -15.40 -10.19 -11.72
N VAL A 359 -15.44 -11.30 -10.97
CA VAL A 359 -14.25 -11.99 -10.48
C VAL A 359 -13.99 -13.23 -11.34
N MET A 360 -12.92 -13.20 -12.14
CA MET A 360 -12.62 -14.29 -13.06
C MET A 360 -12.10 -15.54 -12.34
N ASN A 361 -11.20 -15.33 -11.36
CA ASN A 361 -10.65 -16.39 -10.52
C ASN A 361 -10.65 -15.94 -9.05
N LEU A 362 -11.14 -16.80 -8.16
CA LEU A 362 -10.98 -16.65 -6.71
C LEU A 362 -9.69 -17.34 -6.27
N GLY A 363 -8.78 -16.60 -5.65
CA GLY A 363 -7.67 -17.13 -4.88
C GLY A 363 -7.91 -16.95 -3.38
N LEU A 364 -7.14 -17.65 -2.57
CA LEU A 364 -7.02 -17.43 -1.13
C LEU A 364 -5.66 -16.81 -0.83
N CYS A 365 -5.52 -16.15 0.32
CA CYS A 365 -4.25 -15.64 0.81
C CYS A 365 -4.13 -15.95 2.31
N ASN A 366 -3.05 -16.66 2.68
CA ASN A 366 -2.75 -17.12 4.03
C ASN A 366 -3.81 -18.02 4.68
N PHE A 367 -4.66 -18.67 3.89
CA PHE A 367 -5.49 -19.76 4.38
C PHE A 367 -4.62 -20.95 4.74
N ASP A 368 -4.78 -21.49 5.96
CA ASP A 368 -4.16 -22.77 6.29
C ASP A 368 -4.84 -23.92 5.52
N THR A 369 -4.26 -25.12 5.61
CA THR A 369 -4.77 -26.27 4.85
C THR A 369 -6.20 -26.65 5.24
N GLN A 370 -6.54 -26.61 6.53
CA GLN A 370 -7.85 -27.02 7.01
C GLN A 370 -8.94 -26.08 6.50
N HIS A 371 -8.75 -24.77 6.62
CA HIS A 371 -9.76 -23.79 6.22
C HIS A 371 -9.86 -23.65 4.70
N MET A 372 -8.75 -23.86 3.97
CA MET A 372 -8.79 -23.98 2.52
C MET A 372 -9.61 -25.20 2.08
N ASP A 373 -9.38 -26.37 2.70
CA ASP A 373 -10.13 -27.59 2.39
C ASP A 373 -11.61 -27.42 2.73
N GLU A 374 -11.95 -26.80 3.87
CA GLU A 374 -13.35 -26.51 4.24
C GLU A 374 -14.07 -25.64 3.20
N ILE A 375 -13.41 -24.60 2.67
CA ILE A 375 -13.97 -23.77 1.57
C ILE A 375 -14.25 -24.62 0.33
N ILE A 376 -13.33 -25.50 -0.05
CA ILE A 376 -13.41 -26.33 -1.24
C ILE A 376 -14.49 -27.41 -1.09
N GLU A 377 -14.55 -28.08 0.07
CA GLU A 377 -15.56 -29.07 0.42
C GLU A 377 -16.97 -28.48 0.44
N ASN A 378 -17.08 -27.17 0.73
CA ASN A 378 -18.30 -26.39 0.62
C ASN A 378 -18.65 -25.97 -0.83
N GLY A 379 -17.97 -26.52 -1.83
CA GLY A 379 -18.28 -26.35 -3.25
C GLY A 379 -17.69 -25.09 -3.89
N VAL A 380 -16.78 -24.38 -3.22
CA VAL A 380 -16.16 -23.17 -3.77
C VAL A 380 -14.94 -23.53 -4.62
N GLN A 381 -14.97 -23.14 -5.89
CA GLN A 381 -13.82 -23.31 -6.78
C GLN A 381 -12.74 -22.26 -6.48
N VAL A 382 -11.60 -22.71 -5.98
CA VAL A 382 -10.41 -21.89 -5.68
C VAL A 382 -9.32 -22.14 -6.71
N ALA A 383 -8.76 -21.08 -7.29
CA ALA A 383 -7.69 -21.16 -8.30
C ALA A 383 -6.29 -21.23 -7.67
N SER A 384 -6.07 -20.52 -6.56
CA SER A 384 -4.79 -20.48 -5.86
C SER A 384 -4.94 -20.26 -4.36
N ASN A 385 -3.91 -20.61 -3.60
CA ASN A 385 -3.69 -20.09 -2.25
C ASN A 385 -2.30 -19.44 -2.19
N GLN A 386 -2.26 -18.17 -1.80
CA GLN A 386 -1.02 -17.40 -1.69
C GLN A 386 -0.45 -17.50 -0.28
N VAL A 387 0.75 -18.06 -0.14
CA VAL A 387 1.36 -18.39 1.18
C VAL A 387 2.85 -18.08 1.23
N GLN A 388 3.39 -17.88 2.44
CA GLN A 388 4.82 -17.76 2.66
C GLN A 388 5.49 -19.10 2.34
N PHE A 389 6.49 -19.07 1.47
CA PHE A 389 7.30 -20.25 1.16
C PHE A 389 8.69 -19.82 0.72
N SER A 390 9.72 -20.42 1.30
CA SER A 390 11.12 -20.16 0.96
C SER A 390 11.99 -21.33 1.41
N LEU A 391 13.28 -21.32 1.08
CA LEU A 391 14.22 -22.32 1.58
C LEU A 391 14.30 -22.41 3.12
N ILE A 392 13.86 -21.36 3.84
CA ILE A 392 13.82 -21.35 5.31
C ILE A 392 12.42 -21.59 5.89
N ASP A 393 11.38 -21.51 5.07
CA ASP A 393 9.99 -21.71 5.49
C ASP A 393 9.32 -22.73 4.57
N LEU A 394 9.41 -23.99 5.00
CA LEU A 394 8.92 -25.15 4.28
C LEU A 394 7.54 -25.62 4.77
N ARG A 395 6.85 -24.84 5.63
CA ARG A 395 5.55 -25.24 6.21
C ARG A 395 4.52 -25.70 5.16
N PRO A 396 4.40 -25.06 3.97
CA PRO A 396 3.54 -25.55 2.91
C PRO A 396 3.82 -26.98 2.43
N GLU A 397 5.03 -27.53 2.58
CA GLU A 397 5.35 -28.89 2.13
C GLU A 397 4.69 -29.99 2.99
N PHE A 398 4.32 -29.68 4.24
CA PHE A 398 3.85 -30.70 5.18
C PHE A 398 2.48 -31.28 4.83
N LYS A 399 1.49 -30.42 4.57
CA LYS A 399 0.11 -30.83 4.22
C LYS A 399 -0.47 -30.04 3.05
N MET A 400 -0.17 -28.74 2.98
CA MET A 400 -0.79 -27.84 2.02
C MET A 400 -0.47 -28.22 0.57
N ALA A 401 0.78 -28.56 0.25
CA ALA A 401 1.17 -28.90 -1.11
C ALA A 401 0.45 -30.15 -1.64
N GLU A 402 0.22 -31.15 -0.79
CA GLU A 402 -0.55 -32.34 -1.16
C GLU A 402 -2.02 -32.01 -1.38
N SER A 403 -2.66 -31.29 -0.44
CA SER A 403 -4.04 -30.84 -0.60
C SER A 403 -4.22 -29.98 -1.87
N CYS A 404 -3.33 -29.02 -2.13
CA CYS A 404 -3.37 -28.19 -3.33
C CYS A 404 -3.29 -29.03 -4.62
N ARG A 405 -2.42 -30.05 -4.67
CA ARG A 405 -2.35 -30.98 -5.82
C ARG A 405 -3.65 -31.75 -5.99
N LYS A 406 -4.19 -32.34 -4.91
CA LYS A 406 -5.46 -33.08 -4.90
C LYS A 406 -6.62 -32.22 -5.41
N ASN A 407 -6.71 -30.98 -4.94
CA ASN A 407 -7.80 -30.06 -5.23
C ASN A 407 -7.54 -29.16 -6.46
N LYS A 408 -6.42 -29.37 -7.18
CA LYS A 408 -5.99 -28.56 -8.35
C LYS A 408 -5.84 -27.06 -8.07
N VAL A 409 -5.56 -26.70 -6.82
CA VAL A 409 -5.23 -25.34 -6.38
C VAL A 409 -3.76 -25.07 -6.63
N LYS A 410 -3.41 -23.89 -7.17
CA LYS A 410 -2.02 -23.47 -7.35
C LYS A 410 -1.49 -22.79 -6.09
N LEU A 411 -0.22 -23.00 -5.76
CA LEU A 411 0.46 -22.20 -4.74
C LEU A 411 1.06 -20.97 -5.39
N LEU A 412 0.70 -19.80 -4.90
CA LEU A 412 1.41 -18.55 -5.18
C LEU A 412 2.29 -18.25 -3.97
N THR A 413 3.60 -18.17 -4.14
CA THR A 413 4.51 -18.05 -3.00
C THR A 413 5.01 -16.63 -2.87
N TYR A 414 4.89 -16.05 -1.68
CA TYR A 414 5.59 -14.80 -1.34
C TYR A 414 6.74 -15.06 -0.37
N GLY A 415 7.63 -14.07 -0.25
CA GLY A 415 8.80 -14.18 0.60
C GLY A 415 9.79 -15.26 0.16
N SER A 416 9.78 -15.63 -1.13
CA SER A 416 10.64 -16.69 -1.70
C SER A 416 12.14 -16.44 -1.52
N LEU A 417 12.53 -15.18 -1.32
CA LEU A 417 13.91 -14.78 -1.00
C LEU A 417 14.15 -14.54 0.50
N ALA A 418 13.29 -15.05 1.38
CA ALA A 418 13.46 -15.01 2.84
C ALA A 418 13.68 -13.59 3.42
N SER A 419 12.90 -12.61 2.96
CA SER A 419 12.96 -11.20 3.41
C SER A 419 14.36 -10.59 3.37
N LEU A 420 15.18 -10.87 2.34
CA LEU A 420 16.50 -10.24 2.13
C LEU A 420 17.40 -10.23 3.39
N ARG A 421 17.34 -11.27 4.22
CA ARG A 421 18.49 -11.60 5.10
C ARG A 421 19.72 -12.08 4.32
N PHE A 422 19.57 -12.31 3.02
CA PHE A 422 20.66 -12.36 2.05
C PHE A 422 21.05 -10.94 1.60
N ARG A 423 21.48 -10.09 2.53
CA ARG A 423 22.38 -9.00 2.11
C ARG A 423 23.64 -9.71 1.64
N ALA A 424 24.01 -9.48 0.38
CA ALA A 424 25.33 -9.80 -0.12
C ALA A 424 26.34 -9.40 0.95
N VAL A 425 27.01 -10.41 1.53
CA VAL A 425 28.18 -10.19 2.37
C VAL A 425 29.18 -9.56 1.41
N SER A 426 29.26 -8.24 1.45
CA SER A 426 30.32 -7.47 0.81
C SER A 426 31.63 -7.90 1.48
N GLU A 427 32.34 -8.79 0.79
CA GLU A 427 33.71 -9.27 0.98
C GLU A 427 34.11 -9.88 2.34
N PRO A 428 34.89 -10.98 2.33
CA PRO A 428 35.50 -11.50 3.55
C PRO A 428 36.56 -10.50 4.02
N ARG A 429 36.37 -9.94 5.22
CA ARG A 429 37.51 -9.41 5.97
C ARG A 429 38.27 -10.61 6.52
N TYR A 430 39.46 -10.85 5.96
CA TYR A 430 40.51 -11.58 6.67
C TYR A 430 40.88 -10.86 7.97
#